data_AF-A0A2Z6N2N4-F1
#
_entry.id   AF-A0A2Z6N2N4-F1
#
_cell.length_a   1.000
_cell.length_b   1.000
_cell.length_c   1.000
_cell.angle_alpha   90.00
_cell.angle_beta   90.00
_cell.angle_gamma   90.00
#
_symmetry.space_group_name_H-M   'P 1'
#
loop_
_entity.id
_entity.type
_entity.pdbx_description
1 polymer ?
#
loop_
_entity_poly.entity_id
_entity_poly.type
_entity_poly.pdbx_seq_one_letter_code
_entity_poly.pdbx_strand_id
1 'polypeptide(L)'
;MKIKLIVLMEEPNDVLLEAQLALVDGAVDYTGQPAVRSKSGYWKSAWFIIGVEVAERVSYYGIQGNLISYLTGPLQQSTATAAENVNIWAGTASLLPLFGTRIVNIISYASFHHQI
;
A
#
# COMPACT_ATOMS: atom_id res chain seq x y z
N MET A 1 54.69 0.72 13.30
CA MET A 1 54.03 1.09 12.02
C MET A 1 52.79 0.24 11.69
N LYS A 2 52.64 -1.00 12.19
CA LYS A 2 51.46 -1.85 11.90
C LYS A 2 50.14 -1.43 12.58
N ILE A 3 50.20 -0.80 13.76
CA ILE A 3 48.99 -0.40 14.52
C ILE A 3 48.27 0.79 13.84
N LYS A 4 49.02 1.66 13.16
CA LYS A 4 48.48 2.81 12.41
C LYS A 4 47.71 2.37 11.15
N LEU A 5 47.91 1.14 10.66
CA LEU A 5 47.18 0.62 9.48
C LEU A 5 45.81 0.04 9.87
N ILE A 6 45.68 -0.55 11.06
CA ILE A 6 44.40 -1.10 11.56
C ILE A 6 43.43 0.06 11.86
N VAL A 7 43.91 1.11 12.54
CA VAL A 7 43.10 2.30 12.85
C VAL A 7 42.67 3.07 11.60
N LEU A 8 43.42 3.01 10.49
CA LEU A 8 43.04 3.67 9.23
C LEU A 8 42.07 2.87 8.36
N MET A 9 41.83 1.58 8.67
CA MET A 9 40.90 0.71 7.94
C MET A 9 39.54 0.54 8.64
N GLU A 10 39.40 1.01 9.89
CA GLU A 10 38.17 0.89 10.69
C GLU A 10 37.17 2.03 10.38
N GLU A 11 37.67 3.27 10.31
CA GLU A 11 36.89 4.48 10.01
C GLU A 11 36.03 4.45 8.72
N PRO A 12 36.50 3.96 7.55
CA PRO A 12 35.68 3.99 6.35
C PRO A 12 34.54 2.95 6.34
N ASN A 13 34.70 1.81 7.02
CA ASN A 13 33.67 0.77 7.03
C ASN A 13 32.50 1.13 7.94
N ASP A 14 32.77 1.79 9.08
CA ASP A 14 31.72 2.22 10.00
C ASP A 14 30.85 3.31 9.38
N VAL A 15 31.44 4.27 8.66
CA VAL A 15 30.70 5.33 7.97
C VAL A 15 29.83 4.78 6.84
N LEU A 16 30.33 3.79 6.10
CA LEU A 16 29.53 3.12 5.05
C LEU A 16 28.42 2.24 5.64
N LEU A 17 28.65 1.63 6.80
CA LEU A 17 27.64 0.87 7.52
C LEU A 17 26.52 1.78 8.04
N GLU A 18 26.87 2.91 8.65
CA GLU A 18 25.91 3.93 9.09
C GLU A 18 25.08 4.49 7.92
N ALA A 19 25.72 4.74 6.77
CA ALA A 19 25.02 5.19 5.57
C ALA A 19 24.05 4.12 5.02
N GLN A 20 24.44 2.84 5.03
CA GLN A 20 23.55 1.73 4.64
C GLN A 20 22.39 1.54 5.63
N LEU A 21 22.65 1.68 6.93
CA LEU A 21 21.61 1.60 7.97
C LEU A 21 20.59 2.74 7.88
N ALA A 22 21.01 3.90 7.35
CA ALA A 22 20.14 5.05 7.12
C ALA A 22 19.26 4.91 5.86
N LEU A 23 19.53 3.96 4.97
CA LEU A 23 18.75 3.70 3.76
C LEU A 23 17.73 2.58 3.99
N VAL A 24 16.64 2.62 3.23
CA VAL A 24 15.67 1.53 3.16
C VAL A 24 16.04 0.68 1.95
N ASP A 25 16.52 -0.54 2.22
CA ASP A 25 16.95 -1.46 1.19
C ASP A 25 15.82 -1.79 0.21
N GLY A 26 16.13 -1.75 -1.09
CA GLY A 26 15.16 -1.98 -2.18
C GLY A 26 14.07 -0.93 -2.36
N ALA A 27 14.11 0.22 -1.65
CA ALA A 27 13.13 1.29 -1.78
C ALA A 27 13.75 2.57 -2.35
N VAL A 28 13.01 3.25 -3.23
CA VAL A 28 13.35 4.56 -3.77
C VAL A 28 12.33 5.60 -3.34
N ASP A 29 12.78 6.85 -3.21
CA ASP A 29 11.90 7.98 -2.97
C ASP A 29 11.12 8.37 -4.23
N TYR A 30 10.22 9.36 -4.11
CA TYR A 30 9.41 9.84 -5.22
C TYR A 30 10.23 10.55 -6.33
N THR A 31 11.52 10.78 -6.10
CA THR A 31 12.48 11.35 -7.07
C THR A 31 13.36 10.30 -7.73
N GLY A 32 13.22 9.02 -7.35
CA GLY A 32 14.02 7.91 -7.87
C GLY A 32 15.37 7.70 -7.18
N GLN A 33 15.64 8.38 -6.06
CA GLN A 33 16.85 8.19 -5.25
C GLN A 33 16.63 7.13 -4.16
N PRO A 34 17.68 6.47 -3.65
CA PRO A 34 17.55 5.52 -2.54
C PRO A 34 16.81 6.15 -1.35
N ALA A 35 15.77 5.46 -0.86
CA ALA A 35 14.90 5.99 0.17
C ALA A 35 15.66 6.11 1.50
N VAL A 36 15.76 7.33 2.02
CA VAL A 36 16.38 7.58 3.33
C VAL A 36 15.34 7.32 4.42
N ARG A 37 15.65 6.38 5.32
CA ARG A 37 14.75 5.94 6.39
C ARG A 37 14.24 7.08 7.26
N SER A 38 15.03 8.14 7.45
CA SER A 38 14.69 9.37 8.21
C SER A 38 13.78 10.36 7.48
N LYS A 39 13.59 10.20 6.17
CA LYS A 39 12.79 11.11 5.32
C LYS A 39 11.61 10.41 4.64
N SER A 40 11.69 9.12 4.37
CA SER A 40 10.65 8.34 3.69
C SER A 40 9.70 7.65 4.67
N GLY A 41 8.38 7.70 4.42
CA GLY A 41 7.41 6.79 5.06
C GLY A 41 6.90 7.17 6.47
N TYR A 42 6.92 8.46 6.83
CA TYR A 42 6.50 8.94 8.15
C TYR A 42 5.01 9.25 8.28
N TRP A 43 4.63 9.84 9.42
CA TRP A 43 3.29 10.33 9.78
C TRP A 43 2.51 11.01 8.66
N LYS A 44 3.16 11.76 7.76
CA LYS A 44 2.48 12.38 6.60
C LYS A 44 1.89 11.33 5.65
N SER A 45 2.64 10.27 5.34
CA SER A 45 2.16 9.14 4.53
C SER A 45 1.07 8.36 5.27
N ALA A 46 1.21 8.19 6.59
CA ALA A 46 0.19 7.53 7.41
C ALA A 46 -1.15 8.28 7.37
N TRP A 47 -1.15 9.60 7.54
CA TRP A 47 -2.36 10.43 7.42
C TRP A 47 -3.03 10.31 6.06
N PHE A 48 -2.24 10.26 4.98
CA PHE A 48 -2.76 10.07 3.64
C PHE A 48 -3.46 8.70 3.49
N ILE A 49 -2.80 7.62 3.93
CA ILE A 49 -3.37 6.26 3.90
C ILE A 49 -4.69 6.21 4.71
N ILE A 50 -4.70 6.77 5.91
CA ILE A 50 -5.90 6.83 6.76
C ILE A 50 -7.01 7.62 6.05
N GLY A 51 -6.69 8.75 5.42
CA GLY A 51 -7.67 9.54 4.68
C GLY A 51 -8.31 8.75 3.53
N VAL A 52 -7.50 8.00 2.77
CA VAL A 52 -7.99 7.12 1.69
C VAL A 52 -8.88 6.01 2.24
N GLU A 53 -8.46 5.34 3.32
CA GLU A 53 -9.24 4.28 3.98
C GLU A 53 -10.60 4.79 4.47
N VAL A 54 -10.62 5.96 5.12
CA VAL A 54 -11.87 6.57 5.59
C VAL A 54 -12.79 6.92 4.42
N ALA A 55 -12.25 7.49 3.34
CA ALA A 55 -13.03 7.82 2.14
C ALA A 55 -13.61 6.55 1.47
N GLU A 56 -12.83 5.46 1.42
CA GLU A 56 -13.29 4.16 0.95
C GLU A 56 -14.46 3.66 1.81
N ARG A 57 -14.31 3.64 3.14
CA ARG A 57 -15.35 3.17 4.07
C ARG A 57 -16.63 3.99 3.98
N VAL A 58 -16.51 5.32 3.90
CA VAL A 58 -17.67 6.22 3.72
C VAL A 58 -18.41 5.89 2.42
N SER A 59 -17.68 5.70 1.32
CA SER A 59 -18.27 5.37 0.02
C SER A 59 -18.94 3.99 0.05
N TYR A 60 -18.27 2.99 0.63
CA TYR A 60 -18.80 1.63 0.77
C TYR A 60 -20.12 1.62 1.55
N TYR A 61 -20.14 2.15 2.76
CA TYR A 61 -21.35 2.15 3.59
C TYR A 61 -22.44 3.06 3.04
N GLY A 62 -22.07 4.18 2.40
CA GLY A 62 -23.01 5.09 1.75
C GLY A 62 -23.77 4.41 0.61
N ILE A 63 -23.08 3.61 -0.21
CA ILE A 63 -23.73 2.80 -1.26
C ILE A 63 -24.53 1.66 -0.62
N GLN A 64 -23.91 0.87 0.26
CA GLN A 64 -24.54 -0.30 0.86
C GLN A 64 -25.87 0.03 1.56
N GLY A 65 -25.90 1.11 2.33
CA GLY A 65 -27.08 1.53 3.08
C GLY A 65 -28.26 1.98 2.21
N ASN A 66 -27.99 2.50 1.01
CA ASN A 66 -29.03 3.00 0.10
C ASN A 66 -29.41 2.00 -1.01
N LEU A 67 -28.58 0.97 -1.24
CA LEU A 67 -28.71 0.07 -2.38
C LEU A 67 -30.05 -0.70 -2.37
N ILE A 68 -30.49 -1.20 -1.22
CA ILE A 68 -31.74 -1.95 -1.13
C ILE A 68 -32.96 -1.07 -1.50
N SER A 69 -33.00 0.16 -1.02
CA SER A 69 -34.08 1.13 -1.31
C SER A 69 -34.06 1.55 -2.77
N TYR A 70 -32.88 1.69 -3.37
CA TYR A 70 -32.73 1.99 -4.79
C TYR A 70 -33.23 0.84 -5.68
N LEU A 71 -32.90 -0.41 -5.31
CA LEU A 71 -33.31 -1.60 -6.06
C LEU A 71 -34.82 -1.87 -5.97
N THR A 72 -35.43 -1.69 -4.79
CA THR A 72 -36.86 -1.94 -4.60
C THR A 72 -37.74 -0.77 -5.03
N GLY A 73 -37.25 0.47 -4.93
CA GLY A 73 -37.98 1.67 -5.32
C GLY A 73 -37.84 1.98 -6.81
N PRO A 74 -36.85 2.78 -7.23
CA PRO A 74 -36.63 3.16 -8.63
C PRO A 74 -36.56 2.00 -9.62
N LEU A 75 -35.91 0.89 -9.25
CA LEU A 75 -35.73 -0.27 -10.12
C LEU A 75 -36.85 -1.33 -9.99
N GLN A 76 -37.79 -1.13 -9.06
CA GLN A 76 -38.96 -1.99 -8.81
C GLN A 76 -38.65 -3.50 -8.73
N GLN A 77 -37.48 -3.88 -8.21
CA GLN A 77 -37.18 -5.29 -7.97
C GLN A 77 -37.98 -5.83 -6.77
N SER A 78 -38.31 -7.12 -6.80
CA SER A 78 -38.87 -7.79 -5.63
C SER A 78 -37.87 -7.72 -4.46
N THR A 79 -38.36 -7.67 -3.22
CA THR A 79 -37.48 -7.62 -2.04
C THR A 79 -36.49 -8.79 -2.00
N ALA A 80 -36.90 -9.98 -2.45
CA ALA A 80 -36.04 -11.15 -2.53
C ALA A 80 -34.89 -10.94 -3.51
N THR A 81 -35.20 -10.50 -4.75
CA THR A 81 -34.18 -10.22 -5.78
C THR A 81 -33.27 -9.06 -5.39
N ALA A 82 -33.82 -8.02 -4.78
CA ALA A 82 -33.04 -6.87 -4.32
C ALA A 82 -32.05 -7.27 -3.20
N ALA A 83 -32.49 -8.09 -2.25
CA ALA A 83 -31.62 -8.61 -1.18
C ALA A 83 -30.50 -9.50 -1.72
N GLU A 84 -30.79 -10.34 -2.73
CA GLU A 84 -29.79 -11.12 -3.44
C GLU A 84 -28.72 -10.22 -4.09
N ASN A 85 -29.16 -9.18 -4.81
CA ASN A 85 -28.25 -8.24 -5.47
C ASN A 85 -27.38 -7.45 -4.47
N VAL A 86 -27.92 -7.06 -3.32
CA VAL A 86 -27.14 -6.44 -2.23
C VAL A 86 -26.08 -7.40 -1.69
N ASN A 87 -26.43 -8.68 -1.50
CA ASN A 87 -25.48 -9.70 -1.05
C ASN A 87 -24.37 -9.95 -2.08
N ILE A 88 -24.72 -9.99 -3.38
CA ILE A 88 -23.75 -10.11 -4.47
C ILE A 88 -22.80 -8.91 -4.44
N TRP A 89 -23.32 -7.68 -4.35
CA TRP A 89 -22.49 -6.47 -4.28
C TRP A 89 -21.51 -6.51 -3.11
N ALA A 90 -21.99 -6.87 -1.91
CA ALA A 90 -21.14 -6.96 -0.72
C ALA A 90 -20.08 -8.07 -0.85
N GLY A 91 -20.47 -9.23 -1.39
CA GLY A 91 -19.57 -10.35 -1.67
C GLY A 91 -18.49 -9.99 -2.68
N THR A 92 -18.86 -9.38 -3.82
CA THR A 92 -17.91 -8.90 -4.83
C THR A 92 -16.94 -7.89 -4.24
N ALA A 93 -17.41 -6.90 -3.49
CA ALA A 93 -16.55 -5.91 -2.85
C ALA A 93 -15.53 -6.55 -1.89
N SER A 94 -15.93 -7.59 -1.16
CA SER A 94 -15.06 -8.34 -0.24
C SER A 94 -14.00 -9.17 -0.95
N LEU A 95 -14.26 -9.57 -2.21
CA LEU A 95 -13.31 -10.33 -3.03
C LEU A 95 -12.31 -9.44 -3.78
N LEU A 96 -12.64 -8.17 -4.04
CA LEU A 96 -11.76 -7.24 -4.77
C LEU A 96 -10.32 -7.15 -4.21
N PRO A 97 -10.09 -7.10 -2.88
CA PRO A 97 -8.72 -7.08 -2.33
C PRO A 97 -7.88 -8.31 -2.69
N LEU A 98 -8.51 -9.48 -2.86
CA LEU A 98 -7.82 -10.71 -3.26
C LEU A 98 -7.26 -10.59 -4.68
N PHE A 99 -8.03 -9.99 -5.59
CA PHE A 99 -7.58 -9.70 -6.95
C PHE A 99 -6.55 -8.57 -6.99
N GLY A 100 -6.74 -7.52 -6.18
CA GLY A 100 -5.78 -6.43 -6.05
C GLY A 100 -4.40 -6.90 -5.60
N THR A 101 -4.35 -7.81 -4.62
CA THR A 101 -3.09 -8.38 -4.12
C THR A 101 -2.31 -9.12 -5.21
N ARG A 102 -2.99 -9.83 -6.12
CA ARG A 102 -2.34 -10.49 -7.26
C ARG A 102 -1.70 -9.49 -8.22
N ILE A 103 -2.39 -8.37 -8.51
CA ILE A 103 -1.89 -7.32 -9.41
C ILE A 103 -0.67 -6.63 -8.79
N VAL A 104 -0.74 -6.25 -7.51
CA VAL A 104 0.38 -5.64 -6.78
C VAL A 104 1.61 -6.55 -6.82
N ASN A 105 1.43 -7.83 -6.54
CA ASN A 105 2.54 -8.79 -6.56
C ASN A 105 3.14 -8.98 -7.96
N ILE A 106 2.33 -8.99 -9.03
CA ILE A 106 2.83 -9.07 -10.41
C ILE A 106 3.65 -7.82 -10.76
N ILE A 107 3.17 -6.62 -10.40
CA ILE A 107 3.87 -5.36 -10.66
C ILE A 107 5.18 -5.28 -9.89
N SER A 108 5.18 -5.69 -8.61
CA SER A 108 6.40 -5.76 -7.80
C SER A 108 7.41 -6.76 -8.38
N TYR A 109 6.96 -7.94 -8.82
CA TYR A 109 7.84 -8.94 -9.44
C TYR A 109 8.45 -8.45 -10.75
N ALA A 110 7.67 -7.77 -11.61
CA ALA A 110 8.16 -7.19 -12.85
C ALA A 110 9.18 -6.05 -12.63
N SER A 111 8.99 -5.25 -11.58
CA SER A 111 9.93 -4.16 -11.23
C SER A 111 11.24 -4.70 -10.65
N PHE A 112 11.22 -5.84 -9.94
CA PHE A 112 12.40 -6.48 -9.38
C PHE A 112 13.32 -7.06 -10.48
N HIS A 113 12.75 -7.67 -11.53
CA HIS A 113 13.53 -8.20 -12.65
C HIS A 113 14.11 -7.12 -13.58
N HIS A 114 13.60 -5.89 -13.55
CA HIS A 114 14.17 -4.79 -14.32
C HIS A 114 15.35 -4.08 -13.59
N GLN A 115 15.58 -4.40 -12.32
CA GLN A 115 16.63 -3.81 -11.48
C GLN A 115 17.84 -4.75 -11.26
N ILE A 116 17.84 -5.96 -11.86
CA ILE A 116 18.96 -6.91 -11.92
C ILE A 116 19.48 -6.95 -13.36
#